data_AF-A0A2E1WNL1-F1
#
_entry.id   AF-A0A2E1WNL1-F1
#
_cell.length_a   1.000
_cell.length_b   1.000
_cell.length_c   1.000
_cell.angle_alpha   90.00
_cell.angle_beta   90.00
_cell.angle_gamma   90.00
#
_symmetry.space_group_name_H-M   'P 1'
#
loop_
_entity.id
_entity.type
_entity.pdbx_description
1 polymer ?
#
loop_
_entity_poly.entity_id
_entity_poly.type
_entity_poly.pdbx_seq_one_letter_code
_entity_poly.pdbx_strand_id
1 'polypeptide(L)'
;MPRIPGLIKGLGVTARTAGRTLFPRRGWKTLIPAPQKGAVTVQYPHEKEAPPDRARGVIALHEENCTACMLCARQCPDWCIYIEGHKVKAPPRRAGGKPRTVNMLDRFDIDYALCMYCGICVEVCPFDALFWTPEYEYSEPRIADLLHDKDRLGEWMDTVPDFLDYEPGSEEKVRKVPR
;
A
#
# COMPACT_ATOMS: atom_id res chain seq x y z
N MET A 1 30.77 -21.20 -24.73
CA MET A 1 31.65 -20.01 -24.84
C MET A 1 31.20 -19.17 -26.03
N PRO A 2 30.98 -17.85 -25.86
CA PRO A 2 30.70 -16.98 -27.01
C PRO A 2 31.84 -17.07 -28.02
N ARG A 3 31.54 -17.24 -29.30
CA ARG A 3 32.54 -17.22 -30.37
C ARG A 3 33.23 -15.85 -30.38
N ILE A 4 34.52 -15.79 -30.70
CA ILE A 4 35.34 -14.56 -30.79
C ILE A 4 34.62 -13.37 -31.47
N PRO A 5 33.87 -13.55 -32.58
CA PRO A 5 33.12 -12.46 -33.22
C PRO A 5 32.03 -11.85 -32.33
N GLY A 6 31.40 -12.64 -31.46
CA GLY A 6 30.39 -12.17 -30.52
C GLY A 6 30.97 -11.32 -29.39
N LEU A 7 32.17 -11.66 -28.91
CA LEU A 7 32.87 -10.90 -27.87
C LEU A 7 33.30 -9.52 -28.39
N ILE A 8 33.87 -9.46 -29.60
CA ILE A 8 34.28 -8.21 -30.24
C ILE A 8 33.06 -7.31 -30.49
N LYS A 9 31.95 -7.89 -30.97
CA LYS A 9 30.69 -7.17 -31.17
C LYS A 9 30.14 -6.62 -29.85
N GLY A 10 30.18 -7.40 -28.77
CA GLY A 10 29.77 -6.98 -27.43
C GLY A 10 30.62 -5.83 -26.88
N LEU A 11 31.95 -5.96 -26.94
CA LEU A 11 32.89 -4.92 -26.54
C LEU A 11 32.68 -3.61 -27.33
N GLY A 12 32.42 -3.71 -28.63
CA GLY A 12 32.12 -2.55 -29.48
C GLY A 12 30.83 -1.82 -29.08
N VAL A 13 29.80 -2.56 -28.65
CA VAL A 13 28.56 -1.96 -28.13
C VAL A 13 28.82 -1.26 -26.80
N THR A 14 29.52 -1.92 -25.87
CA THR A 14 29.85 -1.36 -24.55
C THR A 14 30.68 -0.09 -24.68
N ALA A 15 31.71 -0.08 -25.52
CA ALA A 15 32.56 1.09 -25.74
C ALA A 15 31.77 2.27 -26.33
N ARG A 16 30.86 2.00 -27.28
CA ARG A 16 29.99 3.03 -27.87
C ARG A 16 29.04 3.63 -26.85
N THR A 17 28.44 2.81 -25.99
CA THR A 17 27.54 3.26 -24.93
C THR A 17 28.30 4.08 -23.89
N ALA A 18 29.46 3.61 -23.43
CA ALA A 18 30.31 4.33 -22.49
C ALA A 18 30.73 5.71 -23.03
N GLY A 19 31.14 5.78 -24.31
CA GLY A 19 31.51 7.04 -24.95
C GLY A 19 30.35 8.03 -25.04
N ARG A 20 29.13 7.56 -25.36
CA ARG A 20 27.92 8.41 -25.39
C ARG A 20 27.54 8.93 -24.01
N THR A 21 27.69 8.11 -22.98
CA THR A 21 27.35 8.47 -21.59
C THR A 21 28.34 9.46 -20.99
N LEU A 22 29.65 9.27 -21.25
CA LEU A 22 30.71 10.12 -20.68
C LEU A 22 30.89 11.45 -21.44
N PHE A 23 30.54 11.52 -22.73
CA PHE A 23 30.75 12.70 -23.59
C PHE A 23 29.50 13.16 -24.38
N PRO A 24 28.38 13.49 -23.71
CA PRO A 24 27.06 13.65 -24.33
C PRO A 24 26.83 14.93 -25.17
N ARG A 25 27.66 15.98 -25.07
CA ARG A 25 27.44 17.25 -25.83
C ARG A 25 28.63 17.79 -26.65
N ARG A 26 29.88 17.37 -26.41
CA ARG A 26 31.07 18.01 -27.02
C ARG A 26 32.09 17.04 -27.66
N GLY A 27 31.78 15.74 -27.68
CA GLY A 27 32.68 14.69 -28.19
C GLY A 27 33.99 14.60 -27.40
N TRP A 28 34.99 13.88 -27.95
CA TRP A 28 36.31 13.64 -27.34
C TRP A 28 37.17 14.89 -27.04
N LYS A 29 36.65 16.11 -27.26
CA LYS A 29 37.38 17.38 -27.05
C LYS A 29 37.39 17.83 -25.59
N THR A 30 36.59 17.23 -24.72
CA THR A 30 36.63 17.43 -23.28
C THR A 30 37.47 16.32 -22.64
N LEU A 31 38.61 16.66 -22.03
CA LEU A 31 39.49 15.71 -21.34
C LEU A 31 38.84 15.15 -20.04
N ILE A 32 37.88 15.88 -19.48
CA ILE A 32 37.15 15.52 -18.27
C ILE A 32 35.78 14.97 -18.68
N PRO A 33 35.42 13.74 -18.30
CA PRO A 33 34.08 13.20 -18.54
C PRO A 33 33.04 14.07 -17.85
N ALA A 34 32.02 14.47 -18.59
CA ALA A 34 30.92 15.30 -18.09
C ALA A 34 29.61 14.56 -18.40
N PRO A 35 29.26 13.51 -17.62
CA PRO A 35 28.01 12.80 -17.79
C PRO A 35 26.85 13.78 -17.56
N GLN A 36 26.06 14.05 -18.60
CA GLN A 36 25.04 15.12 -18.57
C GLN A 36 23.67 14.67 -18.06
N LYS A 37 23.58 13.43 -17.62
CA LYS A 37 22.46 12.92 -16.85
C LYS A 37 23.13 12.05 -15.80
N GLY A 38 23.09 12.45 -14.53
CA GLY A 38 23.52 11.59 -13.43
C GLY A 38 22.79 10.24 -13.49
N ALA A 39 23.20 9.30 -12.64
CA ALA A 39 22.45 8.05 -12.52
C ALA A 39 20.99 8.37 -12.11
N VAL A 40 20.02 7.78 -12.79
CA VAL A 40 18.59 7.87 -12.42
C VAL A 40 18.37 6.89 -11.27
N THR A 41 18.95 7.21 -10.11
CA THR A 41 18.98 6.38 -8.90
C THR A 41 18.58 7.21 -7.72
N VAL A 42 17.74 6.64 -6.85
CA VAL A 42 17.42 7.20 -5.53
C VAL A 42 18.25 6.49 -4.48
N GLN A 43 18.88 7.25 -3.58
CA GLN A 43 19.81 6.71 -2.57
C GLN A 43 19.06 6.24 -1.32
N TYR A 44 18.30 5.15 -1.43
CA TYR A 44 17.65 4.50 -0.29
C TYR A 44 18.69 3.98 0.73
N PRO A 45 18.50 4.15 2.05
CA PRO A 45 17.33 4.70 2.75
C PRO A 45 17.39 6.21 3.03
N HIS A 46 18.43 6.92 2.57
CA HIS A 46 18.63 8.35 2.86
C HIS A 46 17.68 9.26 2.09
N GLU A 47 17.34 8.87 0.86
CA GLU A 47 16.34 9.52 0.03
C GLU A 47 15.29 8.46 -0.35
N LYS A 48 14.02 8.83 -0.27
CA LYS A 48 12.88 7.94 -0.58
C LYS A 48 12.05 8.56 -1.69
N GLU A 49 11.54 7.72 -2.59
CA GLU A 49 10.52 8.14 -3.54
C GLU A 49 9.19 8.31 -2.80
N ALA A 50 8.48 9.40 -3.09
CA ALA A 50 7.14 9.59 -2.56
C ALA A 50 6.19 8.58 -3.24
N PRO A 51 5.45 7.77 -2.47
CA PRO A 51 4.38 6.94 -3.03
C PRO A 51 3.32 7.82 -3.70
N PRO A 52 2.61 7.30 -4.73
CA PRO A 52 1.47 8.02 -5.29
C PRO A 52 0.36 8.20 -4.25
N ASP A 53 -0.50 9.21 -4.39
CA ASP A 53 -1.50 9.56 -3.39
C ASP A 53 -2.49 8.42 -3.05
N ARG A 54 -2.74 7.51 -4.01
CA ARG A 54 -3.60 6.32 -3.84
C ARG A 54 -2.78 5.02 -3.71
N ALA A 55 -1.55 5.12 -3.21
CA ALA A 55 -0.70 3.98 -2.93
C ALA A 55 -1.40 2.97 -2.01
N ARG A 56 -1.07 1.70 -2.20
CA ARG A 56 -1.57 0.58 -1.40
C ARG A 56 -0.39 -0.01 -0.63
N GLY A 57 -0.10 0.55 0.54
CA GLY A 57 0.92 0.07 1.47
C GLY A 57 0.35 -0.99 2.41
N VAL A 58 0.50 -0.79 3.72
CA VAL A 58 -0.20 -1.58 4.74
C VAL A 58 -1.67 -1.13 4.89
N ILE A 59 -2.52 -1.99 5.46
CA ILE A 59 -3.93 -1.67 5.71
C ILE A 59 -4.03 -1.24 7.17
N ALA A 60 -4.74 -0.15 7.42
CA ALA A 60 -5.11 0.29 8.76
C ALA A 60 -6.55 -0.10 9.09
N LEU A 61 -6.82 -0.39 10.36
CA LEU A 61 -8.13 -0.73 10.89
C LEU A 61 -8.63 0.36 11.83
N HIS A 62 -9.78 0.96 11.50
CA HIS A 62 -10.55 1.75 12.46
C HIS A 62 -11.56 0.83 13.18
N GLU A 63 -11.15 0.29 14.34
CA GLU A 63 -11.89 -0.76 15.05
C GLU A 63 -13.35 -0.36 15.35
N GLU A 64 -13.58 0.89 15.75
CA GLU A 64 -14.91 1.40 16.12
C GLU A 64 -15.94 1.31 14.97
N ASN A 65 -15.47 1.34 13.72
CA ASN A 65 -16.29 1.23 12.53
C ASN A 65 -16.56 -0.23 12.11
N CYS A 66 -15.77 -1.20 12.59
CA CYS A 66 -15.90 -2.58 12.18
C CYS A 66 -17.06 -3.29 12.89
N THR A 67 -18.04 -3.78 12.11
CA THR A 67 -19.23 -4.48 12.65
C THR A 67 -19.15 -6.01 12.54
N ALA A 68 -17.96 -6.56 12.30
CA ALA A 68 -17.74 -8.00 12.06
C ALA A 68 -18.73 -8.60 11.02
N CYS A 69 -19.02 -7.86 9.94
CA CYS A 69 -19.98 -8.28 8.91
C CYS A 69 -19.43 -9.38 7.96
N MET A 70 -18.13 -9.64 8.01
CA MET A 70 -17.39 -10.62 7.22
C MET A 70 -17.35 -10.35 5.71
N LEU A 71 -17.72 -9.15 5.23
CA LEU A 71 -17.70 -8.84 3.79
C LEU A 71 -16.28 -8.80 3.24
N CYS A 72 -15.36 -8.11 3.92
CA CYS A 72 -13.95 -8.05 3.51
C CYS A 72 -13.30 -9.43 3.45
N ALA A 73 -13.51 -10.28 4.47
CA ALA A 73 -12.99 -11.65 4.49
C ALA A 73 -13.55 -12.50 3.34
N ARG A 74 -14.87 -12.42 3.07
CA ARG A 74 -15.50 -13.18 1.97
C ARG A 74 -15.12 -12.72 0.57
N GLN A 75 -14.72 -11.45 0.41
CA GLN A 75 -14.31 -10.91 -0.89
C GLN A 75 -12.79 -10.92 -1.10
N CYS A 76 -12.02 -11.22 -0.06
CA CYS A 76 -10.58 -11.38 -0.19
C CYS A 76 -10.27 -12.56 -1.13
N PRO A 77 -9.54 -12.35 -2.25
CA PRO A 77 -9.20 -13.43 -3.17
C PRO A 77 -8.28 -14.48 -2.56
N ASP A 78 -7.41 -14.08 -1.62
CA ASP A 78 -6.43 -14.96 -0.97
C ASP A 78 -6.89 -15.52 0.38
N TRP A 79 -8.05 -15.07 0.88
CA TRP A 79 -8.64 -15.49 2.15
C TRP A 79 -7.70 -15.23 3.35
N CYS A 80 -6.92 -14.14 3.30
CA CYS A 80 -5.92 -13.78 4.30
C CYS A 80 -6.46 -13.00 5.52
N ILE A 81 -7.78 -12.84 5.64
CA ILE A 81 -8.40 -12.04 6.72
C ILE A 81 -9.14 -12.96 7.68
N TYR A 82 -8.76 -12.94 8.95
CA TYR A 82 -9.39 -13.71 10.03
C TYR A 82 -10.22 -12.79 10.90
N ILE A 83 -11.50 -13.11 11.08
CA ILE A 83 -12.43 -12.26 11.85
C ILE A 83 -13.23 -13.15 12.80
N GLU A 84 -13.25 -12.77 14.07
CA GLU A 84 -14.12 -13.35 15.09
C GLU A 84 -14.90 -12.22 15.76
N GLY A 85 -16.16 -12.50 16.12
CA GLY A 85 -17.00 -11.53 16.78
C GLY A 85 -18.20 -12.19 17.44
N HIS A 86 -18.69 -11.57 18.51
CA HIS A 86 -19.83 -12.04 19.27
C HIS A 86 -20.98 -11.03 19.25
N LYS A 87 -22.15 -11.44 19.73
CA LYS A 87 -23.36 -10.60 19.75
C LYS A 87 -23.55 -9.99 21.13
N VAL A 88 -23.72 -8.67 21.17
CA VAL A 88 -24.04 -7.92 22.38
C VAL A 88 -25.38 -7.20 22.25
N LYS A 89 -25.98 -6.85 23.39
CA LYS A 89 -27.19 -6.02 23.42
C LYS A 89 -26.79 -4.54 23.48
N ALA A 90 -27.23 -3.78 22.48
CA ALA A 90 -27.08 -2.35 22.40
C ALA A 90 -28.40 -1.64 22.78
N PRO A 91 -28.31 -0.40 23.31
CA PRO A 91 -29.49 0.40 23.60
C PRO A 91 -30.31 0.69 22.34
N PRO A 92 -31.64 0.89 22.49
CA PRO A 92 -32.49 1.24 21.37
C PRO A 92 -32.06 2.57 20.74
N ARG A 93 -32.13 2.67 19.41
CA ARG A 93 -31.76 3.88 18.65
C ARG A 93 -32.72 5.06 18.87
N ARG A 94 -33.88 4.80 19.47
CA ARG A 94 -34.90 5.79 19.83
C ARG A 94 -35.38 5.50 21.25
N ALA A 95 -35.68 6.53 22.02
CA ALA A 95 -36.25 6.40 23.36
C ALA A 95 -37.52 5.52 23.32
N GLY A 96 -37.65 4.59 24.27
CA GLY A 96 -38.77 3.65 24.36
C GLY A 96 -38.70 2.44 23.41
N GLY A 97 -37.64 2.29 22.60
CA GLY A 97 -37.47 1.13 21.72
C GLY A 97 -36.98 -0.13 22.44
N LYS A 98 -37.02 -1.28 21.75
CA LYS A 98 -36.45 -2.55 22.25
C LYS A 98 -34.92 -2.57 22.12
N PRO A 99 -34.19 -3.22 23.06
CA PRO A 99 -32.75 -3.45 22.94
C PRO A 99 -32.41 -4.19 21.64
N ARG A 100 -31.31 -3.78 21.01
CA ARG A 100 -30.91 -4.25 19.68
C ARG A 100 -29.78 -5.25 19.85
N THR A 101 -29.69 -6.23 18.99
CA THR A 101 -28.51 -7.10 18.95
C THR A 101 -27.54 -6.51 17.93
N VAL A 102 -26.30 -6.25 18.33
CA VAL A 102 -25.22 -5.80 17.45
C VAL A 102 -24.04 -6.76 17.58
N ASN A 103 -23.21 -6.83 16.56
CA ASN A 103 -21.98 -7.60 16.62
C ASN A 103 -20.88 -6.71 17.21
N MET A 104 -20.03 -7.30 18.05
CA MET A 104 -18.80 -6.72 18.56
C MET A 104 -17.62 -7.52 18.02
N LEU A 105 -16.55 -6.83 17.63
CA LEU A 105 -15.35 -7.43 17.07
C LEU A 105 -14.46 -7.99 18.20
N ASP A 106 -14.10 -9.26 18.12
CA ASP A 106 -13.18 -9.90 19.06
C ASP A 106 -11.77 -10.00 18.47
N ARG A 107 -11.70 -10.38 17.19
CA ARG A 107 -10.45 -10.59 16.45
C ARG A 107 -10.58 -10.06 15.05
N PHE A 108 -9.52 -9.42 14.56
CA PHE A 108 -9.39 -9.02 13.17
C PHE A 108 -7.91 -9.06 12.81
N ASP A 109 -7.51 -10.06 12.04
CA ASP A 109 -6.12 -10.21 11.64
C ASP A 109 -6.02 -10.23 10.12
N ILE A 110 -4.92 -9.69 9.59
CA ILE A 110 -4.56 -9.80 8.18
C ILE A 110 -3.19 -10.48 8.10
N ASP A 111 -3.13 -11.59 7.35
CA ASP A 111 -1.88 -12.25 7.00
C ASP A 111 -1.26 -11.61 5.76
N TYR A 112 -0.23 -10.78 5.97
CA TYR A 112 0.50 -10.12 4.89
C TYR A 112 1.47 -11.04 4.14
N ALA A 113 1.73 -12.26 4.64
CA ALA A 113 2.44 -13.27 3.86
C ALA A 113 1.56 -13.85 2.73
N LEU A 114 0.24 -13.69 2.82
CA LEU A 114 -0.74 -14.15 1.82
C LEU A 114 -1.36 -13.00 1.01
N CYS A 115 -1.51 -11.81 1.58
CA CYS A 115 -2.17 -10.68 0.95
C CYS A 115 -1.52 -10.25 -0.37
N MET A 116 -2.30 -10.17 -1.47
CA MET A 116 -1.83 -9.62 -2.75
C MET A 116 -2.04 -8.10 -2.95
N TYR A 117 -2.48 -7.36 -1.92
CA TYR A 117 -2.69 -5.90 -1.97
C TYR A 117 -3.73 -5.42 -3.02
N CYS A 118 -4.76 -6.23 -3.28
CA CYS A 118 -5.76 -5.94 -4.32
C CYS A 118 -6.75 -4.80 -3.99
N GLY A 119 -6.94 -4.44 -2.71
CA GLY A 119 -7.81 -3.32 -2.28
C GLY A 119 -9.30 -3.63 -2.16
N ILE A 120 -9.73 -4.83 -2.54
CA ILE A 120 -11.15 -5.21 -2.51
C ILE A 120 -11.74 -5.14 -1.10
N CYS A 121 -10.97 -5.49 -0.07
CA CYS A 121 -11.41 -5.43 1.33
C CYS A 121 -11.73 -3.99 1.79
N VAL A 122 -10.93 -3.01 1.36
CA VAL A 122 -11.13 -1.59 1.63
C VAL A 122 -12.36 -1.07 0.88
N GLU A 123 -12.49 -1.40 -0.40
CA GLU A 123 -13.59 -0.92 -1.26
C GLU A 123 -14.96 -1.52 -0.88
N VAL A 124 -14.99 -2.79 -0.47
CA VAL A 124 -16.26 -3.47 -0.12
C VAL A 124 -16.74 -3.12 1.28
N CYS A 125 -15.88 -2.56 2.14
CA CYS A 125 -16.25 -2.28 3.53
C CYS A 125 -17.32 -1.19 3.57
N PRO A 126 -18.58 -1.50 3.97
CA PRO A 126 -19.66 -0.52 3.89
C PRO A 126 -19.67 0.45 5.07
N PHE A 127 -18.73 0.29 6.01
CA PHE A 127 -18.62 1.08 7.25
C PHE A 127 -17.31 1.87 7.31
N ASP A 128 -16.50 1.87 6.24
CA ASP A 128 -15.20 2.57 6.22
C ASP A 128 -14.35 2.19 7.45
N ALA A 129 -14.19 0.88 7.69
CA ALA A 129 -13.37 0.36 8.79
C ALA A 129 -11.92 0.07 8.36
N LEU A 130 -11.65 -0.04 7.06
CA LEU A 130 -10.33 -0.37 6.54
C LEU A 130 -9.85 0.75 5.62
N PHE A 131 -8.57 1.10 5.71
CA PHE A 131 -7.96 2.16 4.93
C PHE A 131 -6.58 1.76 4.43
N TRP A 132 -6.16 2.34 3.32
CA TRP A 132 -4.78 2.24 2.85
C TRP A 132 -3.92 3.31 3.51
N THR A 133 -2.74 2.92 3.96
CA THR A 133 -1.65 3.85 4.28
C THR A 133 -0.58 3.80 3.19
N PRO A 134 0.16 4.90 2.95
CA PRO A 134 1.32 4.92 2.06
C PRO A 134 2.52 4.13 2.62
N GLU A 135 2.49 3.69 3.88
CA GLU A 135 3.58 2.96 4.51
C GLU A 135 3.80 1.59 3.85
N TYR A 136 5.01 1.38 3.31
CA TYR A 136 5.42 0.16 2.63
C TYR A 136 6.57 -0.57 3.35
N GLU A 137 7.10 0.00 4.43
CA GLU A 137 8.28 -0.49 5.15
C GLU A 137 7.90 -1.19 6.46
N TYR A 138 7.32 -2.38 6.36
CA TYR A 138 6.95 -3.23 7.51
C TYR A 138 7.45 -4.66 7.32
N SER A 139 8.64 -4.80 6.73
CA SER A 139 9.27 -6.10 6.54
C SER A 139 9.63 -6.73 7.89
N GLU A 140 9.25 -7.98 8.08
CA GLU A 140 9.54 -8.73 9.31
C GLU A 140 10.52 -9.89 9.06
N PRO A 141 11.37 -10.24 10.05
CA PRO A 141 12.36 -11.31 9.90
C PRO A 141 11.75 -12.71 9.95
N ARG A 142 10.55 -12.86 10.56
CA ARG A 142 9.82 -14.13 10.61
C ARG A 142 8.49 -13.96 9.91
N ILE A 143 8.08 -15.01 9.19
CA ILE A 143 6.78 -15.02 8.50
C ILE A 143 5.60 -14.83 9.47
N ALA A 144 5.70 -15.36 10.69
CA ALA A 144 4.65 -15.24 11.70
C ALA A 144 4.40 -13.79 12.16
N ASP A 145 5.40 -12.92 12.02
CA ASP A 145 5.29 -11.51 12.39
C ASP A 145 4.56 -10.69 11.31
N LEU A 146 4.36 -11.23 10.10
CA LEU A 146 3.53 -10.64 9.04
C LEU A 146 2.02 -10.84 9.27
N LEU A 147 1.62 -11.55 10.33
CA LEU A 147 0.24 -11.61 10.78
C LEU A 147 -0.02 -10.39 11.68
N HIS A 148 -0.62 -9.34 11.12
CA HIS A 148 -0.98 -8.16 11.89
C HIS A 148 -2.36 -8.36 12.50
N ASP A 149 -2.43 -8.30 13.82
CA ASP A 149 -3.69 -8.33 14.58
C ASP A 149 -4.38 -6.96 14.59
N LYS A 150 -5.56 -6.89 15.21
CA LYS A 150 -6.38 -5.68 15.20
C LYS A 150 -5.67 -4.47 15.84
N ASP A 151 -4.83 -4.72 16.85
CA ASP A 151 -4.13 -3.68 17.57
C ASP A 151 -3.02 -3.10 16.68
N ARG A 152 -2.22 -3.97 16.05
CA ARG A 152 -1.19 -3.57 15.07
C ARG A 152 -1.79 -2.85 13.86
N LEU A 153 -2.94 -3.31 13.37
CA LEU A 153 -3.67 -2.64 12.29
C LEU A 153 -4.22 -1.27 12.70
N GLY A 154 -4.59 -1.11 13.98
CA GLY A 154 -5.04 0.16 14.55
C GLY A 154 -3.94 1.22 14.60
N GLU A 155 -2.71 0.83 14.95
CA GLU A 155 -1.55 1.74 14.99
C GLU A 155 -1.31 2.45 13.66
N TRP A 156 -1.59 1.79 12.53
CA TRP A 156 -1.40 2.38 11.20
C TRP A 156 -2.39 3.50 10.86
N MET A 157 -3.47 3.68 11.63
CA MET A 157 -4.47 4.73 11.37
C MET A 157 -3.88 6.14 11.39
N ASP A 158 -2.81 6.36 12.16
CA ASP A 158 -2.09 7.63 12.24
C ASP A 158 -1.40 8.01 10.93
N THR A 159 -1.12 7.02 10.08
CA THR A 159 -0.41 7.20 8.79
C THR A 159 -1.37 7.30 7.60
N VAL A 160 -2.66 7.07 7.81
CA VAL A 160 -3.65 7.10 6.73
C VAL A 160 -3.92 8.55 6.32
N PRO A 161 -3.66 8.93 5.05
CA PRO A 161 -3.80 10.29 4.57
C PRO A 161 -5.27 10.72 4.54
N ASP A 162 -5.48 12.03 4.54
CA ASP A 162 -6.80 12.59 4.31
C ASP A 162 -7.29 12.33 2.88
N PHE A 163 -8.61 12.37 2.70
CA PHE A 163 -9.19 12.23 1.38
C PHE A 163 -8.73 13.38 0.49
N LEU A 164 -8.27 13.02 -0.71
CA LEU A 164 -7.98 14.00 -1.74
C LEU A 164 -9.28 14.69 -2.17
N ASP A 165 -9.14 15.95 -2.54
CA ASP A 165 -10.22 16.69 -3.15
C ASP A 165 -10.72 16.01 -4.43
N TYR A 166 -12.01 16.17 -4.65
CA TYR A 166 -12.67 15.71 -5.87
C TYR A 166 -12.10 16.43 -7.10
N GLU A 167 -11.85 15.67 -8.17
CA GLU A 167 -11.42 16.23 -9.45
C GLU A 167 -12.44 17.28 -9.95
N PRO A 168 -12.00 18.39 -10.54
CA PRO A 168 -12.89 19.43 -11.03
C PRO A 168 -14.00 18.89 -11.94
N GLY A 169 -15.26 19.13 -11.56
CA GLY A 169 -16.44 18.66 -12.30
C GLY A 169 -16.96 17.28 -11.90
N SER A 170 -16.36 16.61 -10.91
CA SER A 170 -16.93 15.39 -10.31
C SER A 170 -17.99 15.72 -9.25
N GLU A 171 -19.02 14.87 -9.15
CA GLU A 171 -20.03 14.99 -8.11
C GLU A 171 -19.46 14.56 -6.76
N GLU A 172 -19.43 15.47 -5.80
CA GLU A 172 -19.05 15.18 -4.43
C GLU A 172 -20.10 14.27 -3.78
N LYS A 173 -19.71 13.01 -3.55
CA LYS A 173 -20.53 12.07 -2.78
C LYS A 173 -20.22 12.28 -1.30
N VAL A 174 -21.01 13.13 -0.65
CA VAL A 174 -20.94 13.32 0.80
C VAL A 174 -21.12 11.97 1.51
N ARG A 175 -20.04 11.47 2.12
CA ARG A 175 -20.06 10.21 2.87
C ARG A 175 -20.87 10.37 4.15
N LYS A 176 -21.65 9.33 4.48
CA LYS A 176 -22.57 9.34 5.64
C LYS A 176 -21.91 8.95 6.96
N VAL A 177 -20.67 8.46 6.93
CA VAL A 177 -19.94 7.98 8.10
C VAL A 177 -18.74 8.92 8.30
N PRO A 178 -18.66 9.62 9.43
CA PRO A 178 -17.44 10.32 9.81
C PRO A 178 -16.30 9.32 10.02
N ARG A 179 -15.08 9.72 9.66
CA ARG A 179 -13.88 9.03 10.14
C ARG A 179 -13.77 9.22 11.64
#